data_AF-A0A920UX63-F1
#
_entry.id   AF-A0A920UX63-F1
#
_cell.length_a   1.000
_cell.length_b   1.000
_cell.length_c   1.000
_cell.angle_alpha   90.00
_cell.angle_beta   90.00
_cell.angle_gamma   90.00
#
_symmetry.space_group_name_H-M   'P 1'
#
loop_
_entity.id
_entity.type
_entity.pdbx_description
1 polymer ?
#
loop_
_entity_poly.entity_id
_entity_poly.type
_entity_poly.pdbx_seq_one_letter_code
_entity_poly.pdbx_strand_id
1 'polypeptide(L)'
;MKRSRFFSLIAMAVGLSVLAGTVSAGDVNVYSYRKPKLIDPMFAVFTQKTGIKVNSVYAKKGMLERLQQEGSNSPADLVFTVDIGRLKDIQNAGLTQAVQSDALARDIPAQFREPNGHWFGLTSRARIIVSSKDRVGASDIKSYEELTNSRWKGRICTRSGKHPYMVALTASMIVHHGSANAKAWLSGLKANLARKPQGNDRAQVKAIKEGVCDVAIINHYYMSKMLKDPKHSPGQAFACFPQPEGLTPPLPPRCAHEY
;
A
#
# COMPACT_ATOMS: atom_id res chain seq x y z
N MET A 1 -41.37 -58.77 61.11
CA MET A 1 -40.76 -59.13 59.80
C MET A 1 -41.21 -58.13 58.74
N LYS A 2 -40.40 -57.93 57.70
CA LYS A 2 -40.09 -56.65 57.04
C LYS A 2 -41.16 -56.10 56.08
N ARG A 3 -41.30 -54.77 56.07
CA ARG A 3 -41.89 -53.95 54.99
C ARG A 3 -41.03 -54.06 53.72
N SER A 4 -41.63 -54.10 52.53
CA SER A 4 -40.96 -53.73 51.28
C SER A 4 -41.85 -52.80 50.46
N ARG A 5 -41.24 -51.71 49.99
CA ARG A 5 -41.79 -50.65 49.13
C ARG A 5 -41.15 -50.77 47.73
N PHE A 6 -41.71 -50.03 46.79
CA PHE A 6 -41.08 -49.45 45.58
C PHE A 6 -40.95 -50.35 44.33
N PHE A 7 -41.03 -49.87 43.07
CA PHE A 7 -41.12 -48.53 42.47
C PHE A 7 -41.71 -48.70 41.05
N SER A 8 -42.65 -47.84 40.62
CA SER A 8 -43.04 -47.71 39.21
C SER A 8 -41.95 -46.99 38.42
N LEU A 9 -41.50 -47.57 37.31
CA LEU A 9 -40.60 -46.95 36.34
C LEU A 9 -41.43 -46.31 35.22
N ILE A 10 -41.46 -44.97 35.19
CA ILE A 10 -41.90 -44.18 34.04
C ILE A 10 -40.63 -43.83 33.24
N ALA A 11 -40.49 -44.39 32.03
CA ALA A 11 -39.41 -44.05 31.12
C ALA A 11 -39.79 -42.81 30.30
N MET A 12 -39.14 -41.69 30.57
CA MET A 12 -39.27 -40.43 29.84
C MET A 12 -38.20 -40.39 28.74
N ALA A 13 -38.61 -40.58 27.48
CA ALA A 13 -37.75 -40.44 26.32
C ALA A 13 -37.63 -38.94 25.95
N VAL A 14 -36.51 -38.32 26.29
CA VAL A 14 -36.15 -36.96 25.85
C VAL A 14 -35.51 -37.07 24.47
N GLY A 15 -36.21 -36.61 23.44
CA GLY A 15 -35.68 -36.47 22.08
C GLY A 15 -34.60 -35.38 22.04
N LEU A 16 -33.38 -35.78 21.70
CA LEU A 16 -32.24 -34.88 21.52
C LEU A 16 -32.31 -34.27 20.12
N SER A 17 -33.01 -33.16 19.97
CA SER A 17 -33.03 -32.37 18.73
C SER A 17 -31.68 -31.67 18.57
N VAL A 18 -30.80 -32.23 17.73
CA VAL A 18 -29.57 -31.58 17.29
C VAL A 18 -29.95 -30.39 16.39
N LEU A 19 -29.97 -29.18 16.95
CA LEU A 19 -29.93 -27.96 16.15
C LEU A 19 -28.55 -27.88 15.49
N ALA A 20 -28.47 -28.31 14.22
CA ALA A 20 -27.38 -27.94 13.35
C ALA A 20 -27.49 -26.43 13.10
N GLY A 21 -26.70 -25.64 13.83
CA GLY A 21 -26.58 -24.21 13.58
C GLY A 21 -26.01 -23.99 12.18
N THR A 22 -26.85 -23.58 11.24
CA THR A 22 -26.39 -22.99 9.98
C THR A 22 -25.66 -21.70 10.34
N VAL A 23 -24.33 -21.71 10.25
CA VAL A 23 -23.53 -20.48 10.24
C VAL A 23 -23.99 -19.68 9.04
N SER A 24 -24.87 -18.71 9.26
CA SER A 24 -25.19 -17.69 8.27
C SER A 24 -23.91 -16.91 8.05
N ALA A 25 -23.25 -17.12 6.92
CA ALA A 25 -22.10 -16.32 6.54
C ALA A 25 -22.58 -14.88 6.40
N GLY A 26 -22.15 -14.02 7.33
CA GLY A 26 -22.48 -12.59 7.30
C GLY A 26 -21.92 -11.91 6.04
N ASP A 27 -22.42 -10.73 5.75
CA ASP A 27 -21.83 -9.83 4.77
C ASP A 27 -20.74 -8.97 5.43
N VAL A 28 -19.75 -8.52 4.65
CA VAL A 28 -18.77 -7.51 5.07
C VAL A 28 -18.77 -6.33 4.10
N ASN A 29 -18.88 -5.13 4.63
CA ASN A 29 -18.97 -3.88 3.89
C ASN A 29 -17.59 -3.20 3.82
N VAL A 30 -17.05 -3.09 2.61
CA VAL A 30 -15.69 -2.60 2.37
C VAL A 30 -15.72 -1.26 1.64
N TYR A 31 -15.15 -0.25 2.27
CA TYR A 31 -14.94 1.08 1.70
C TYR A 31 -13.53 1.16 1.11
N SER A 32 -13.39 1.35 -0.20
CA SER A 32 -12.12 1.17 -0.90
C SER A 32 -11.69 2.35 -1.75
N TYR A 33 -10.46 2.80 -1.52
CA TYR A 33 -9.73 3.72 -2.39
C TYR A 33 -9.03 3.01 -3.56
N ARG A 34 -9.00 1.67 -3.57
CA ARG A 34 -8.43 0.89 -4.68
C ARG A 34 -9.40 0.86 -5.85
N LYS A 35 -8.86 0.74 -7.06
CA LYS A 35 -9.70 0.54 -8.25
C LYS A 35 -10.32 -0.88 -8.20
N PRO A 36 -11.60 -1.06 -8.58
CA PRO A 36 -12.29 -2.35 -8.53
C PRO A 36 -11.46 -3.48 -9.18
N LYS A 37 -10.98 -3.26 -10.42
CA LYS A 37 -10.10 -4.18 -11.17
C LYS A 37 -8.84 -4.65 -10.42
N LEU A 38 -8.39 -3.97 -9.37
CA LEU A 38 -7.22 -4.34 -8.58
C LEU A 38 -7.55 -5.11 -7.30
N ILE A 39 -8.79 -5.05 -6.82
CA ILE A 39 -9.17 -5.59 -5.50
C ILE A 39 -10.35 -6.58 -5.56
N ASP A 40 -11.29 -6.42 -6.50
CA ASP A 40 -12.41 -7.35 -6.69
C ASP A 40 -11.96 -8.82 -6.82
N PRO A 41 -10.88 -9.15 -7.55
CA PRO A 41 -10.43 -10.55 -7.63
C PRO A 41 -10.03 -11.13 -6.26
N MET A 42 -9.51 -10.29 -5.35
CA MET A 42 -9.16 -10.74 -3.99
C MET A 42 -10.43 -10.96 -3.15
N PHE A 43 -11.43 -10.08 -3.28
CA PHE A 43 -12.72 -10.25 -2.61
C PHE A 43 -13.45 -11.51 -3.11
N ALA A 44 -13.42 -11.79 -4.41
CA ALA A 44 -13.99 -13.01 -4.98
C ALA A 44 -13.35 -14.27 -4.39
N VAL A 45 -12.01 -14.30 -4.30
CA VAL A 45 -11.29 -15.44 -3.68
C VAL A 45 -11.60 -15.55 -2.18
N PHE A 46 -11.72 -14.42 -1.47
CA PHE A 46 -12.14 -14.42 -0.06
C PHE A 46 -13.54 -15.02 0.09
N THR A 47 -14.53 -14.51 -0.64
CA THR A 47 -15.91 -15.02 -0.61
C THR A 47 -15.99 -16.49 -0.99
N GLN A 48 -15.23 -16.94 -1.99
CA GLN A 48 -15.17 -18.36 -2.36
C GLN A 48 -14.65 -19.24 -1.21
N LYS A 49 -13.67 -18.76 -0.44
CA LYS A 49 -13.06 -19.54 0.64
C LYS A 49 -13.86 -19.51 1.94
N THR A 50 -14.57 -18.43 2.22
CA THR A 50 -15.21 -18.20 3.52
C THR A 50 -16.73 -18.25 3.48
N GLY A 51 -17.33 -18.14 2.29
CA GLY A 51 -18.77 -17.94 2.12
C GLY A 51 -19.26 -16.52 2.47
N ILE A 52 -18.38 -15.65 2.99
CA ILE A 52 -18.73 -14.27 3.42
C ILE A 52 -18.79 -13.38 2.18
N LYS A 53 -19.94 -12.78 1.94
CA LYS A 53 -20.14 -11.86 0.81
C LYS A 53 -19.53 -10.49 1.11
N VAL A 54 -18.84 -9.92 0.13
CA VAL A 54 -18.22 -8.60 0.24
C VAL A 54 -19.05 -7.56 -0.51
N ASN A 55 -19.58 -6.56 0.21
CA ASN A 55 -20.24 -5.40 -0.37
C ASN A 55 -19.25 -4.23 -0.44
N SER A 56 -18.87 -3.78 -1.63
CA SER A 56 -17.81 -2.76 -1.77
C SER A 56 -18.32 -1.40 -2.25
N VAL A 57 -17.85 -0.33 -1.60
CA VAL A 57 -18.06 1.07 -2.01
C VAL A 57 -16.71 1.67 -2.42
N TYR A 58 -16.66 2.31 -3.60
CA TYR A 58 -15.43 2.86 -4.15
C TYR A 58 -15.43 4.39 -4.16
N ALA A 59 -14.33 5.00 -3.70
CA ALA A 59 -14.13 6.44 -3.90
C ALA A 59 -12.67 6.80 -4.16
N LYS A 60 -12.44 7.90 -4.90
CA LYS A 60 -11.08 8.43 -5.14
C LYS A 60 -10.61 9.39 -4.05
N LYS A 61 -11.57 10.09 -3.43
CA LYS A 61 -11.45 11.14 -2.40
C LYS A 61 -12.74 11.19 -1.59
N GLY A 62 -12.74 11.87 -0.45
CA GLY A 62 -13.97 12.14 0.32
C GLY A 62 -14.40 11.04 1.29
N MET A 63 -13.62 9.97 1.45
CA MET A 63 -14.05 8.84 2.27
C MET A 63 -13.92 9.12 3.76
N LEU A 64 -12.95 9.95 4.16
CA LEU A 64 -12.80 10.34 5.56
C LEU A 64 -14.03 11.14 6.01
N GLU A 65 -14.38 12.15 5.23
CA GLU A 65 -15.53 13.01 5.46
C GLU A 65 -16.82 12.21 5.47
N ARG A 66 -16.95 11.24 4.55
CA ARG A 66 -18.08 10.32 4.53
C ARG A 66 -18.17 9.48 5.81
N LEU A 67 -17.07 8.85 6.24
CA LEU A 67 -17.05 8.05 7.47
C LEU A 67 -17.41 8.89 8.70
N GLN A 68 -16.90 10.13 8.77
CA GLN A 68 -17.27 11.07 9.84
C GLN A 68 -18.76 11.44 9.82
N GLN A 69 -19.31 11.70 8.63
CA GLN A 69 -20.73 12.03 8.46
C GLN A 69 -21.65 10.85 8.79
N GLU A 70 -21.26 9.63 8.41
CA GLU A 70 -22.02 8.43 8.71
C GLU A 70 -21.97 8.08 10.22
N GLY A 71 -20.86 8.39 10.90
CA GLY A 71 -20.71 8.22 12.34
C GLY A 71 -20.98 6.79 12.79
N SER A 72 -21.72 6.64 13.90
CA SER A 72 -22.13 5.33 14.43
C SER A 72 -23.05 4.53 13.51
N ASN A 73 -23.63 5.17 12.49
CA ASN A 73 -24.52 4.53 11.52
C ASN A 73 -23.77 4.12 10.25
N SER A 74 -22.44 4.28 10.19
CA SER A 74 -21.67 3.83 9.05
C SER A 74 -21.80 2.32 8.88
N PRO A 75 -22.15 1.83 7.69
CA PRO A 75 -22.15 0.40 7.42
C PRO A 75 -20.73 -0.12 7.21
N ALA A 76 -19.68 0.70 7.21
CA ALA A 76 -18.33 0.30 6.84
C ALA A 76 -17.66 -0.59 7.92
N ASP A 77 -17.30 -1.81 7.54
CA ASP A 77 -16.54 -2.72 8.38
C ASP A 77 -15.03 -2.58 8.16
N LEU A 78 -14.63 -2.33 6.91
CA LEU A 78 -13.22 -2.22 6.51
C LEU A 78 -12.99 -1.04 5.58
N VAL A 79 -11.87 -0.35 5.77
CA VAL A 79 -11.41 0.70 4.86
C VAL A 79 -10.10 0.29 4.18
N PHE A 80 -10.15 0.06 2.87
CA PHE A 80 -8.98 -0.21 2.04
C PHE A 80 -8.39 1.08 1.50
N THR A 81 -7.21 1.45 1.99
CA THR A 81 -6.49 2.63 1.50
C THR A 81 -5.40 2.25 0.49
N VAL A 82 -4.78 3.29 -0.05
CA VAL A 82 -3.61 3.15 -0.94
C VAL A 82 -2.41 3.90 -0.39
N ASP A 83 -2.47 4.53 0.78
CA ASP A 83 -1.38 5.32 1.33
C ASP A 83 -1.51 5.42 2.85
N ILE A 84 -0.35 5.57 3.50
CA ILE A 84 -0.23 5.62 4.96
C ILE A 84 -0.85 6.90 5.55
N GLY A 85 -0.85 8.00 4.79
CA GLY A 85 -1.46 9.27 5.21
C GLY A 85 -2.94 9.07 5.51
N ARG A 86 -3.68 8.47 4.56
CA ARG A 86 -5.10 8.15 4.76
C ARG A 86 -5.36 7.19 5.92
N LEU A 87 -4.50 6.19 6.15
CA LEU A 87 -4.64 5.32 7.32
C LEU A 87 -4.52 6.15 8.61
N LYS A 88 -3.53 7.04 8.66
CA LYS A 88 -3.28 7.88 9.83
C LYS A 88 -4.39 8.91 10.05
N ASP A 89 -4.90 9.51 8.99
CA ASP A 89 -6.01 10.48 9.07
C ASP A 89 -7.28 9.81 9.62
N ILE A 90 -7.63 8.61 9.15
CA ILE A 90 -8.79 7.84 9.64
C ILE A 90 -8.58 7.42 11.10
N GLN A 91 -7.37 6.97 11.46
CA GLN A 91 -7.02 6.64 12.86
C GLN A 91 -7.15 7.88 13.77
N ASN A 92 -6.56 9.01 13.38
CA ASN A 92 -6.56 10.24 14.15
C ASN A 92 -7.97 10.84 14.30
N ALA A 93 -8.86 10.57 13.34
CA ALA A 93 -10.27 10.94 13.42
C ALA A 93 -11.10 10.01 14.34
N GLY A 94 -10.49 8.99 14.96
CA GLY A 94 -11.18 8.06 15.86
C GLY A 94 -12.07 7.04 15.15
N LEU A 95 -11.87 6.82 13.85
CA LEU A 95 -12.75 5.98 13.00
C LEU A 95 -12.20 4.56 12.82
N THR A 96 -11.31 4.12 13.71
CA THR A 96 -10.71 2.78 13.67
C THR A 96 -10.81 2.14 15.04
N GLN A 97 -10.89 0.82 15.06
CA GLN A 97 -10.79 0.02 16.27
C GLN A 97 -9.51 -0.81 16.24
N ALA A 98 -8.93 -1.05 17.41
CA ALA A 98 -7.77 -1.91 17.55
C ALA A 98 -8.15 -3.37 17.27
N VAL A 99 -7.38 -4.05 16.43
CA VAL A 99 -7.53 -5.48 16.16
C VAL A 99 -6.29 -6.22 16.65
N GLN A 100 -6.50 -7.21 17.51
CA GLN A 100 -5.45 -8.16 17.91
C GLN A 100 -5.70 -9.48 17.19
N SER A 101 -4.71 -9.95 16.43
CA SER A 101 -4.81 -11.20 15.68
C SER A 101 -3.42 -11.82 15.52
N ASP A 102 -3.28 -13.06 15.97
CA ASP A 102 -2.04 -13.84 15.83
C ASP A 102 -1.68 -14.06 14.37
N ALA A 103 -2.69 -14.25 13.51
CA ALA A 103 -2.48 -14.38 12.07
C ALA A 103 -1.90 -13.09 11.48
N LEU A 104 -2.46 -11.93 11.82
CA LEU A 104 -1.93 -10.64 11.35
C LEU A 104 -0.55 -10.35 11.94
N ALA A 105 -0.31 -10.69 13.21
CA ALA A 105 0.99 -10.47 13.85
C ALA A 105 2.10 -11.34 13.25
N ARG A 106 1.77 -12.58 12.86
CA ARG A 106 2.69 -13.53 12.20
C ARG A 106 2.94 -13.17 10.74
N ASP A 107 1.88 -12.84 10.00
CA ASP A 107 1.96 -12.71 8.54
C ASP A 107 2.33 -11.27 8.10
N ILE A 108 2.23 -10.27 8.99
CA ILE A 108 2.55 -8.86 8.72
C ILE A 108 3.70 -8.40 9.64
N PRO A 109 4.90 -8.13 9.08
CA PRO A 109 6.03 -7.61 9.85
C PRO A 109 5.68 -6.34 10.64
N ALA A 110 6.28 -6.18 11.82
CA ALA A 110 5.96 -5.09 12.76
C ALA A 110 6.08 -3.68 12.13
N GLN A 111 7.04 -3.47 11.22
CA GLN A 111 7.22 -2.20 10.51
C GLN A 111 6.11 -1.86 9.51
N PHE A 112 5.22 -2.80 9.19
CA PHE A 112 4.10 -2.61 8.26
C PHE A 112 2.74 -2.61 8.96
N ARG A 113 2.69 -2.54 10.29
CA ARG A 113 1.44 -2.46 11.05
C ARG A 113 1.54 -1.43 12.16
N GLU A 114 0.41 -0.87 12.54
CA GLU A 114 0.35 0.06 13.67
C GLU A 114 0.57 -0.71 14.98
N PRO A 115 1.38 -0.19 15.93
CA PRO A 115 1.69 -0.91 17.17
C PRO A 115 0.48 -1.32 18.01
N ASN A 116 -0.59 -0.52 18.00
CA ASN A 116 -1.83 -0.76 18.74
C ASN A 116 -2.92 -1.43 17.87
N GLY A 117 -2.59 -1.89 16.66
CA GLY A 117 -3.49 -2.68 15.83
C GLY A 117 -4.59 -1.91 15.11
N HIS A 118 -4.47 -0.59 14.94
CA HIS A 118 -5.50 0.20 14.24
C HIS A 118 -5.45 0.09 12.71
N TRP A 119 -4.30 -0.28 12.14
CA TRP A 119 -4.17 -0.51 10.70
C TRP A 119 -3.05 -1.50 10.37
N PHE A 120 -3.16 -2.11 9.19
CA PHE A 120 -2.26 -3.14 8.69
C PHE A 120 -1.90 -2.90 7.22
N GLY A 121 -0.61 -2.95 6.91
CA GLY A 121 -0.07 -2.80 5.57
C GLY A 121 -0.08 -4.13 4.82
N LEU A 122 -0.95 -4.26 3.82
CA LEU A 122 -1.08 -5.49 3.02
C LEU A 122 -0.12 -5.56 1.84
N THR A 123 0.28 -4.42 1.31
CA THR A 123 1.19 -4.34 0.16
C THR A 123 2.10 -3.14 0.32
N SER A 124 3.39 -3.33 0.11
CA SER A 124 4.33 -2.22 -0.05
C SER A 124 4.46 -1.85 -1.53
N ARG A 125 4.88 -0.61 -1.79
CA ARG A 125 5.29 -0.20 -3.13
C ARG A 125 6.59 0.57 -3.02
N ALA A 126 7.61 0.10 -3.72
CA ALA A 126 8.82 0.88 -3.90
C ALA A 126 8.53 2.01 -4.90
N ARG A 127 8.74 3.24 -4.44
CA ARG A 127 9.11 4.33 -5.33
C ARG A 127 10.60 4.13 -5.61
N ILE A 128 10.98 4.23 -6.87
CA ILE A 128 12.29 3.85 -7.38
C ILE A 128 12.84 4.98 -8.24
N ILE A 129 14.16 4.96 -8.41
CA ILE A 129 14.86 5.82 -9.35
C ILE A 129 15.04 5.02 -10.64
N VAL A 130 14.69 5.61 -11.77
CA VAL A 130 14.90 5.04 -13.08
C VAL A 130 15.84 5.94 -13.86
N SER A 131 16.79 5.35 -14.57
CA SER A 131 17.81 6.12 -15.29
C SER A 131 18.08 5.56 -16.68
N SER A 132 18.63 6.41 -17.55
CA SER A 132 19.07 6.03 -18.89
C SER A 132 20.26 5.07 -18.84
N LYS A 133 20.15 3.90 -19.48
CA LYS A 133 21.24 2.90 -19.59
C LYS A 133 22.45 3.46 -20.33
N ASP A 134 22.26 4.38 -21.27
CA ASP A 134 23.34 4.89 -22.12
C ASP A 134 24.07 6.09 -21.50
N ARG A 135 23.42 6.80 -20.55
CA ARG A 135 23.89 8.11 -20.05
C ARG A 135 24.16 8.14 -18.54
N VAL A 136 23.83 7.06 -17.83
CA VAL A 136 23.97 6.93 -16.39
C VAL A 136 24.46 5.52 -16.06
N GLY A 137 25.57 5.42 -15.35
CA GLY A 137 26.09 4.14 -14.86
C GLY A 137 25.20 3.58 -13.75
N ALA A 138 25.12 2.25 -13.63
CA ALA A 138 24.25 1.61 -12.65
C ALA A 138 24.56 1.96 -11.19
N SER A 139 25.80 2.34 -10.89
CA SER A 139 26.25 2.75 -9.56
C SER A 139 26.23 4.26 -9.32
N ASP A 140 25.79 5.06 -10.29
CA ASP A 140 25.85 6.53 -10.22
C ASP A 140 24.84 7.15 -9.26
N ILE A 141 23.77 6.41 -8.94
CA ILE A 141 22.72 6.85 -8.02
C ILE A 141 22.34 5.70 -7.10
N LYS A 142 22.60 5.89 -5.81
CA LYS A 142 22.36 4.89 -4.77
C LYS A 142 21.20 5.25 -3.86
N SER A 143 20.88 6.54 -3.77
CA SER A 143 19.90 7.05 -2.81
C SER A 143 19.11 8.24 -3.35
N TYR A 144 18.07 8.66 -2.63
CA TYR A 144 17.28 9.82 -3.01
C TYR A 144 18.06 11.12 -2.79
N GLU A 145 18.89 11.17 -1.77
CA GLU A 145 19.70 12.31 -1.34
C GLU A 145 20.67 12.73 -2.45
N GLU A 146 21.27 11.74 -3.14
CA GLU A 146 22.21 11.96 -4.24
C GLU A 146 21.58 12.69 -5.44
N LEU A 147 20.24 12.69 -5.58
CA LEU A 147 19.54 13.43 -6.64
C LEU A 147 19.72 14.96 -6.53
N THR A 148 20.24 15.45 -5.42
CA THR A 148 20.56 16.86 -5.21
C THR A 148 21.96 17.25 -5.70
N ASN A 149 22.82 16.27 -6.03
CA ASN A 149 24.17 16.52 -6.50
C ASN A 149 24.15 17.34 -7.81
N SER A 150 25.06 18.31 -7.93
CA SER A 150 25.18 19.21 -9.09
C SER A 150 25.39 18.47 -10.41
N ARG A 151 25.93 17.24 -10.40
CA ARG A 151 26.04 16.38 -11.59
C ARG A 151 24.70 16.06 -12.26
N TRP A 152 23.59 16.21 -11.53
CA TRP A 152 22.23 15.97 -12.01
C TRP A 152 21.50 17.22 -12.48
N LYS A 153 22.16 18.38 -12.47
CA LYS A 153 21.54 19.65 -12.86
C LYS A 153 20.99 19.58 -14.28
N GLY A 154 19.69 19.81 -14.43
CA GLY A 154 18.99 19.73 -15.72
C GLY A 154 18.82 18.31 -16.26
N ARG A 155 19.01 17.26 -15.43
CA ARG A 155 18.99 15.85 -15.86
C ARG A 155 17.86 15.04 -15.21
N ILE A 156 17.05 15.64 -14.33
CA ILE A 156 15.99 14.93 -13.60
C ILE A 156 14.59 15.27 -14.15
N CYS A 157 13.78 14.25 -14.39
CA CYS A 157 12.34 14.39 -14.62
C CYS A 157 11.53 13.89 -13.42
N THR A 158 10.48 14.62 -13.08
CA THR A 158 9.49 14.12 -12.12
C THR A 158 8.11 14.65 -12.47
N ARG A 159 7.09 13.98 -11.92
CA ARG A 159 5.72 14.48 -11.93
C ARG A 159 5.53 15.57 -10.88
N SER A 160 4.35 16.19 -10.86
CA SER A 160 4.00 17.18 -9.82
C SER A 160 4.37 16.71 -8.41
N GLY A 161 5.14 17.54 -7.69
CA GLY A 161 5.52 17.29 -6.29
C GLY A 161 4.32 17.24 -5.34
N LYS A 162 3.17 17.80 -5.75
CA LYS A 162 1.91 17.72 -5.01
C LYS A 162 1.19 16.36 -5.17
N HIS A 163 1.67 15.49 -6.06
CA HIS A 163 1.06 14.18 -6.22
C HIS A 163 1.29 13.32 -4.97
N PRO A 164 0.30 12.54 -4.48
CA PRO A 164 0.41 11.76 -3.24
C PRO A 164 1.66 10.88 -3.13
N TYR A 165 2.17 10.34 -4.25
CA TYR A 165 3.41 9.56 -4.24
C TYR A 165 4.67 10.38 -3.96
N MET A 166 4.74 11.62 -4.46
CA MET A 166 5.84 12.52 -4.15
C MET A 166 5.70 13.08 -2.73
N VAL A 167 4.47 13.38 -2.30
CA VAL A 167 4.18 13.78 -0.91
C VAL A 167 4.59 12.69 0.07
N ALA A 168 4.28 11.41 -0.21
CA ALA A 168 4.70 10.29 0.62
C ALA A 168 6.23 10.10 0.66
N LEU A 169 6.92 10.30 -0.47
CA LEU A 169 8.39 10.29 -0.50
C LEU A 169 8.96 11.43 0.35
N THR A 170 8.44 12.65 0.20
CA THR A 170 8.83 13.79 1.03
C THR A 170 8.55 13.52 2.52
N ALA A 171 7.42 12.92 2.86
CA ALA A 171 7.10 12.57 4.24
C ALA A 171 8.12 11.58 4.81
N SER A 172 8.54 10.59 4.03
CA SER A 172 9.64 9.69 4.42
C SER A 172 10.94 10.46 4.63
N MET A 173 11.31 11.38 3.74
CA MET A 173 12.48 12.25 3.94
C MET A 173 12.40 13.08 5.22
N ILE A 174 11.21 13.58 5.58
CA ILE A 174 10.98 14.32 6.83
C ILE A 174 11.17 13.41 8.05
N VAL A 175 10.66 12.18 8.01
CA VAL A 175 10.79 11.21 9.11
C VAL A 175 12.24 10.83 9.34
N HIS A 176 13.01 10.57 8.28
CA HIS A 176 14.41 10.10 8.41
C HIS A 176 15.42 11.22 8.62
N HIS A 177 15.21 12.40 8.02
CA HIS A 177 16.21 13.46 8.01
C HIS A 177 15.75 14.77 8.67
N GLY A 178 14.48 14.85 9.08
CA GLY A 178 13.89 16.07 9.63
C GLY A 178 13.41 17.06 8.56
N SER A 179 12.52 17.98 8.96
CA SER A 179 11.83 18.91 8.06
C SER A 179 12.80 19.86 7.32
N ALA A 180 13.83 20.36 8.01
CA ALA A 180 14.81 21.27 7.42
C ALA A 180 15.60 20.59 6.27
N ASN A 181 16.12 19.39 6.51
CA ASN A 181 16.88 18.64 5.51
C ASN A 181 15.99 18.16 4.37
N ALA A 182 14.75 17.74 4.64
CA ALA A 182 13.80 17.39 3.59
C ALA A 182 13.45 18.59 2.68
N LYS A 183 13.35 19.80 3.24
CA LYS A 183 13.15 21.03 2.47
C LYS A 183 14.38 21.38 1.62
N ALA A 184 15.59 21.21 2.18
CA ALA A 184 16.83 21.39 1.43
C ALA A 184 16.93 20.40 0.27
N TRP A 185 16.62 19.12 0.53
CA TRP A 185 16.56 18.07 -0.47
C TRP A 185 15.57 18.38 -1.59
N LEU A 186 14.33 18.77 -1.26
CA LEU A 186 13.32 19.15 -2.25
C LEU A 186 13.77 20.34 -3.11
N SER A 187 14.46 21.30 -2.50
CA SER A 187 14.98 22.48 -3.21
C SER A 187 16.10 22.10 -4.17
N GLY A 188 17.02 21.22 -3.75
CA GLY A 188 18.07 20.67 -4.62
C GLY A 188 17.50 19.83 -5.75
N LEU A 189 16.52 18.96 -5.46
CA LEU A 189 15.81 18.18 -6.48
C LEU A 189 15.13 19.10 -7.50
N LYS A 190 14.47 20.17 -7.04
CA LYS A 190 13.84 21.18 -7.91
C LYS A 190 14.86 21.89 -8.80
N ALA A 191 16.02 22.25 -8.26
CA ALA A 191 17.10 22.90 -9.00
C ALA A 191 17.70 22.00 -10.10
N ASN A 192 17.59 20.68 -9.94
CA ASN A 192 18.13 19.68 -10.87
C ASN A 192 17.12 19.21 -11.94
N LEU A 193 15.90 19.75 -11.95
CA LEU A 193 14.90 19.36 -12.93
C LEU A 193 15.25 19.81 -14.35
N ALA A 194 15.17 18.88 -15.31
CA ALA A 194 15.34 19.14 -16.74
C ALA A 194 14.17 19.96 -17.33
N ARG A 195 12.99 19.86 -16.70
CA ARG A 195 11.76 20.52 -17.15
C ARG A 195 10.79 20.72 -15.99
N LYS A 196 9.81 21.61 -16.17
CA LYS A 196 8.70 21.75 -15.22
C LYS A 196 8.00 20.40 -14.99
N PRO A 197 7.66 20.04 -13.74
CA PRO A 197 6.98 18.78 -13.46
C PRO A 197 5.66 18.63 -14.24
N GLN A 198 5.52 17.54 -14.98
CA GLN A 198 4.36 17.29 -15.85
C GLN A 198 4.13 15.80 -16.08
N GLY A 199 2.93 15.41 -16.52
CA GLY A 199 2.62 14.01 -16.85
C GLY A 199 2.54 13.05 -15.65
N ASN A 200 2.46 11.76 -15.95
CA ASN A 200 2.44 10.67 -14.97
C ASN A 200 3.80 9.94 -14.92
N ASP A 201 3.95 8.93 -14.06
CA ASP A 201 5.20 8.17 -13.90
C ASP A 201 5.72 7.59 -15.23
N ARG A 202 4.85 7.02 -16.08
CA ARG A 202 5.24 6.48 -17.40
C ARG A 202 5.73 7.56 -18.37
N ALA A 203 5.17 8.76 -18.29
CA ALA A 203 5.62 9.89 -19.08
C ALA A 203 7.05 10.37 -18.70
N GLN A 204 7.53 10.05 -17.50
CA GLN A 204 8.91 10.35 -17.11
C GLN A 204 9.87 9.34 -17.72
N VAL A 205 9.51 8.06 -17.73
CA VAL A 205 10.29 7.01 -18.42
C VAL A 205 10.35 7.28 -19.92
N LYS A 206 9.23 7.70 -20.53
CA LYS A 206 9.22 8.14 -21.93
C LYS A 206 10.17 9.32 -22.17
N ALA A 207 10.23 10.29 -21.26
CA ALA A 207 11.15 11.42 -21.36
C ALA A 207 12.63 11.01 -21.24
N ILE A 208 12.95 9.97 -20.46
CA ILE A 208 14.29 9.38 -20.44
C ILE A 208 14.66 8.80 -21.80
N LYS A 209 13.73 8.03 -22.39
CA LYS A 209 13.89 7.45 -23.74
C LYS A 209 14.09 8.53 -24.80
N GLU A 210 13.39 9.65 -24.69
CA GLU A 210 13.47 10.79 -25.63
C GLU A 210 14.68 11.71 -25.37
N GLY A 211 15.54 11.39 -24.39
CA GLY A 211 16.73 12.19 -24.09
C GLY A 211 16.47 13.52 -23.38
N VAL A 212 15.23 13.76 -22.93
CA VAL A 212 14.84 15.01 -22.24
C VAL A 212 15.45 15.08 -20.83
N CYS A 213 15.68 13.93 -20.21
CA CYS A 213 16.28 13.79 -18.90
C CYS A 213 16.94 12.41 -18.80
N ASP A 214 17.72 12.21 -17.75
CA ASP A 214 18.51 11.00 -17.57
C ASP A 214 18.05 10.18 -16.39
N VAL A 215 17.30 10.80 -15.48
CA VAL A 215 16.84 10.21 -14.22
C VAL A 215 15.38 10.59 -13.97
N ALA A 216 14.59 9.67 -13.43
CA ALA A 216 13.21 9.91 -13.00
C ALA A 216 12.85 9.13 -11.75
N ILE A 217 11.86 9.64 -11.00
CA ILE A 217 11.31 8.99 -9.80
C ILE A 217 9.91 8.43 -10.12
N ILE A 218 9.74 7.11 -10.03
CA ILE A 218 8.48 6.43 -10.38
C ILE A 218 8.13 5.31 -9.39
N ASN A 219 6.90 4.78 -9.41
CA ASN A 219 6.61 3.50 -8.74
C ASN A 219 7.05 2.31 -9.61
N HIS A 220 7.69 1.31 -8.99
CA HIS A 220 8.29 0.15 -9.68
C HIS A 220 7.32 -0.60 -10.60
N TYR A 221 6.05 -0.78 -10.21
CA TYR A 221 5.08 -1.55 -11.00
C TYR A 221 4.77 -0.93 -12.38
N TYR A 222 5.11 0.35 -12.60
CA TYR A 222 4.98 0.94 -13.94
C TYR A 222 6.04 0.40 -14.90
N MET A 223 7.25 0.07 -14.42
CA MET A 223 8.25 -0.62 -15.25
C MET A 223 7.73 -1.97 -15.71
N SER A 224 7.25 -2.80 -14.79
CA SER A 224 6.70 -4.12 -15.12
C SER A 224 5.51 -4.05 -16.09
N LYS A 225 4.68 -2.99 -16.00
CA LYS A 225 3.58 -2.77 -16.95
C LYS A 225 4.06 -2.33 -18.32
N MET A 226 5.08 -1.48 -18.37
CA MET A 226 5.67 -0.98 -19.62
C MET A 226 6.41 -2.10 -20.38
N LEU A 227 7.07 -3.01 -19.68
CA LEU A 227 7.71 -4.18 -20.29
C LEU A 227 6.70 -5.13 -20.97
N LYS A 228 5.47 -5.17 -20.48
CA LYS A 228 4.37 -5.97 -21.04
C LYS A 228 3.61 -5.26 -22.18
N ASP A 229 3.94 -4.00 -22.48
CA ASP A 229 3.26 -3.19 -23.48
C ASP A 229 4.26 -2.72 -24.56
N PRO A 230 4.28 -3.34 -25.75
CA PRO A 230 5.22 -3.00 -26.81
C PRO A 230 5.18 -1.51 -27.23
N LYS A 231 4.00 -0.87 -27.13
CA LYS A 231 3.83 0.55 -27.51
C LYS A 231 4.41 1.51 -26.47
N HIS A 232 4.54 1.05 -25.22
CA HIS A 232 5.05 1.83 -24.11
C HIS A 232 6.30 1.20 -23.49
N SER A 233 7.06 0.45 -24.30
CA SER A 233 8.29 -0.19 -23.84
C SER A 233 9.22 0.85 -23.19
N PRO A 234 9.79 0.55 -22.01
CA PRO A 234 10.69 1.45 -21.30
C PRO A 234 12.02 1.66 -22.05
N GLY A 235 12.27 0.88 -23.11
CA GLY A 235 13.49 0.97 -23.91
C GLY A 235 14.73 0.74 -23.05
N GLN A 236 15.69 1.64 -23.17
CA GLN A 236 16.97 1.60 -22.48
C GLN A 236 16.93 2.24 -21.08
N ALA A 237 15.83 2.12 -20.34
CA ALA A 237 15.78 2.60 -18.95
C ALA A 237 16.00 1.44 -17.96
N PHE A 238 16.77 1.66 -16.89
CA PHE A 238 16.95 0.69 -15.80
C PHE A 238 16.44 1.24 -14.47
N ALA A 239 16.03 0.35 -13.57
CA ALA A 239 15.51 0.71 -12.25
C ALA A 239 16.55 0.45 -11.16
N CYS A 240 16.76 1.45 -10.32
CA CYS A 240 17.45 1.36 -9.05
C CYS A 240 16.44 1.48 -7.91
N PHE A 241 16.47 0.50 -7.01
CA PHE A 241 15.76 0.58 -5.74
C PHE A 241 16.65 1.33 -4.75
N PRO A 242 16.34 2.59 -4.41
CA PRO A 242 17.05 3.30 -3.36
C PRO A 242 16.83 2.57 -2.03
N GLN A 243 17.90 2.40 -1.25
CA GLN A 243 17.84 1.71 0.03
C GLN A 243 17.00 2.54 1.02
N PRO A 244 16.02 1.95 1.72
CA PRO A 244 15.49 2.55 2.94
C PRO A 244 16.59 2.48 4.01
N GLU A 245 17.00 3.61 4.57
CA GLU A 245 17.81 3.60 5.79
C GLU A 245 17.02 2.88 6.90
N GLY A 246 17.67 1.93 7.58
CA GLY A 246 17.11 1.21 8.75
C GLY A 246 16.63 -0.22 8.53
N LEU A 247 16.81 -0.82 7.34
CA LEU A 247 16.64 -2.28 7.17
C LEU A 247 17.90 -3.01 7.64
N THR A 248 17.74 -3.90 8.62
CA THR A 248 18.77 -4.85 9.08
C THR A 248 18.38 -6.29 8.71
N PRO A 249 19.19 -7.00 7.90
CA PRO A 249 20.40 -6.53 7.23
C PRO A 249 20.09 -5.58 6.06
N PRO A 250 21.02 -4.66 5.72
CA PRO A 250 20.87 -3.83 4.54
C PRO A 250 20.81 -4.71 3.29
N LEU A 251 19.71 -4.63 2.53
CA LEU A 251 19.62 -5.30 1.23
C LEU A 251 20.58 -4.60 0.26
N PRO A 252 21.41 -5.33 -0.52
CA PRO A 252 22.29 -4.71 -1.50
C PRO A 252 21.47 -3.85 -2.47
N PRO A 253 21.93 -2.64 -2.87
CA PRO A 253 21.22 -1.83 -3.84
C PRO A 253 21.09 -2.63 -5.15
N ARG A 254 19.88 -3.05 -5.48
CA ARG A 254 19.60 -3.79 -6.71
C ARG A 254 19.27 -2.79 -7.82
N CYS A 255 20.28 -2.26 -8.48
CA CYS A 255 20.09 -1.71 -9.82
C CYS A 255 20.06 -2.91 -10.78
N ALA A 256 18.87 -3.32 -11.18
CA ALA A 256 18.71 -4.48 -12.06
C ALA A 256 18.87 -4.02 -13.52
N HIS A 257 19.89 -4.57 -14.20
CA HIS A 257 20.12 -4.34 -15.63
C HIS A 257 19.05 -5.01 -16.52
N GLU A 258 18.37 -6.01 -15.97
CA GLU A 258 17.39 -6.85 -16.67
C GLU A 258 16.17 -7.09 -15.78
N TYR A 259 15.00 -7.00 -16.42
CA TYR A 259 13.71 -7.48 -15.92
C TYR A 259 13.11 -8.39 -16.97
#